data_AF-A0A9X2EV64-F1
#
_entry.id   AF-A0A9X2EV64-F1
#
_cell.length_a   1.000
_cell.length_b   1.000
_cell.length_c   1.000
_cell.angle_alpha   90.00
_cell.angle_beta   90.00
_cell.angle_gamma   90.00
#
_symmetry.space_group_name_H-M   'P 1'
#
loop_
_entity.id
_entity.type
_entity.pdbx_description
1 polymer ?
#
loop_
_entity_poly.entity_id
_entity_poly.type
_entity_poly.pdbx_seq_one_letter_code
_entity_poly.pdbx_strand_id
1 'polypeptide(L)'
;MTVAQLAKQLGLVSSQISKMETGSQKVPAELLPAWCEAVGITLAEVYGVENLHHFSQIPFPPLVARLYAKLPQEFRRHIHRVIESSYQLWKSRG
;
A
#
# COMPACT_ATOMS: atom_id res chain seq x y z
N MET A 1 -5.58 14.14 1.08
CA MET A 1 -4.61 14.28 2.19
C MET A 1 -3.20 14.54 1.67
N THR A 2 -2.53 15.59 2.17
CA THR A 2 -1.14 15.97 1.86
C THR A 2 -0.14 15.29 2.80
N VAL A 3 1.16 15.31 2.46
CA VAL A 3 2.25 14.75 3.31
C VAL A 3 2.27 15.42 4.69
N ALA A 4 2.08 16.75 4.75
CA ALA A 4 2.06 17.49 6.01
C ALA A 4 0.85 17.13 6.90
N GLN A 5 -0.31 16.87 6.30
CA GLN A 5 -1.50 16.44 7.03
C GLN A 5 -1.32 15.03 7.62
N LEU A 6 -0.75 14.11 6.83
CA LEU A 6 -0.44 12.75 7.27
C LEU A 6 0.60 12.75 8.40
N ALA A 7 1.65 13.56 8.27
CA ALA A 7 2.69 13.69 9.29
C ALA A 7 2.09 14.18 10.62
N LYS A 8 1.24 15.21 10.56
CA LYS A 8 0.52 15.73 11.73
C LYS A 8 -0.38 14.68 12.39
N GLN A 9 -1.10 13.89 11.61
CA GLN A 9 -2.01 12.86 12.11
C GLN A 9 -1.27 11.68 12.77
N LEU A 10 -0.09 11.33 12.26
CA LEU A 10 0.74 10.25 12.79
C LEU A 10 1.76 10.69 13.86
N GLY A 11 1.77 11.99 14.21
CA GLY A 11 2.78 12.53 15.14
C GLY A 11 4.21 12.47 14.60
N LEU A 12 4.38 12.46 13.28
CA LEU A 12 5.67 12.36 12.58
C LEU A 12 6.04 13.70 11.94
N VAL A 13 7.32 13.84 11.58
CA VAL A 13 7.77 14.97 10.73
C VAL A 13 7.59 14.63 9.25
N SER A 14 7.29 15.64 8.42
CA SER A 14 7.05 15.46 6.97
C SER A 14 8.19 14.75 6.25
N SER A 15 9.44 14.94 6.69
CA SER A 15 10.61 14.27 6.13
C SER A 15 10.61 12.75 6.38
N GLN A 16 10.06 12.29 7.49
CA GLN A 16 9.88 10.86 7.78
C GLN A 16 8.82 10.26 6.84
N ILE A 17 7.69 10.95 6.65
CA ILE A 17 6.66 10.53 5.69
C ILE A 17 7.23 10.42 4.28
N SER A 18 7.97 11.44 3.81
CA SER A 18 8.58 11.40 2.48
C SER A 18 9.53 10.21 2.31
N LYS A 19 10.38 9.91 3.31
CA LYS A 19 11.26 8.73 3.28
C LYS A 19 10.50 7.42 3.26
N MET A 20 9.36 7.35 3.96
CA MET A 20 8.50 6.18 3.95
C MET A 20 7.83 6.00 2.58
N GLU A 21 7.35 7.09 1.98
CA GLU A 21 6.70 7.09 0.67
C GLU A 21 7.64 6.69 -0.47
N THR A 22 8.90 7.10 -0.42
CA THR A 22 9.94 6.71 -1.38
C THR A 22 10.49 5.32 -1.14
N GLY A 23 10.06 4.63 -0.08
CA GLY A 23 10.59 3.32 0.30
C GLY A 23 12.00 3.35 0.90
N SER A 24 12.57 4.54 1.13
CA SER A 24 13.87 4.72 1.79
C SER A 24 13.81 4.38 3.28
N GLN A 25 12.61 4.37 3.87
CA GLN A 25 12.35 3.93 5.23
C GLN A 25 11.08 3.07 5.24
N LYS A 26 11.05 2.00 6.05
CA LYS A 26 9.81 1.23 6.26
C LYS A 26 8.88 1.97 7.21
N VAL A 27 7.58 1.84 7.00
CA VAL A 27 6.57 2.27 7.99
C VAL A 27 6.70 1.35 9.22
N PRO A 28 6.88 1.89 10.44
CA PRO A 28 6.91 1.08 11.66
C PRO A 28 5.61 0.28 11.83
N ALA A 29 5.72 -0.94 12.36
CA ALA A 29 4.57 -1.84 12.49
C ALA A 29 3.47 -1.25 13.39
N GLU A 30 3.86 -0.52 14.45
CA GLU A 30 2.93 0.15 15.35
C GLU A 30 2.16 1.30 14.69
N LEU A 31 2.71 1.93 13.64
CA LEU A 31 2.09 3.05 12.93
C LEU A 31 1.31 2.61 11.69
N LEU A 32 1.48 1.37 11.28
CA LEU A 32 0.90 0.84 10.05
C LEU A 32 -0.64 0.87 10.03
N PRO A 33 -1.37 0.50 11.10
CA PRO A 33 -2.83 0.61 11.13
C PRO A 33 -3.31 2.06 10.95
N ALA A 34 -2.71 2.99 11.70
CA ALA A 34 -3.05 4.41 11.61
C ALA A 34 -2.69 5.02 10.25
N TRP A 35 -1.59 4.55 9.63
CA TRP A 35 -1.23 4.93 8.27
C TRP A 35 -2.28 4.49 7.26
N CYS A 36 -2.67 3.22 7.32
CA CYS A 36 -3.67 2.62 6.42
C CYS A 36 -4.98 3.40 6.51
N GLU A 37 -5.48 3.62 7.73
CA GLU A 37 -6.67 4.41 8.00
C GLU A 37 -6.57 5.82 7.41
N ALA A 38 -5.46 6.51 7.66
CA ALA A 38 -5.26 7.88 7.18
C ALA A 38 -5.28 7.97 5.65
N VAL A 39 -4.72 6.99 4.94
CA VAL A 39 -4.68 6.99 3.47
C VAL A 39 -5.90 6.31 2.83
N GLY A 40 -6.86 5.84 3.64
CA GLY A 40 -8.11 5.25 3.16
C GLY A 40 -7.96 3.86 2.55
N ILE A 41 -6.99 3.08 3.04
CA ILE A 41 -6.79 1.68 2.66
C ILE A 41 -6.85 0.81 3.90
N THR A 42 -7.23 -0.44 3.75
CA THR A 42 -7.20 -1.42 4.83
C THR A 42 -5.81 -2.03 4.94
N LEU A 43 -5.45 -2.52 6.13
CA LEU A 43 -4.27 -3.36 6.33
C LEU A 43 -4.27 -4.55 5.36
N ALA A 44 -5.44 -5.15 5.14
CA ALA A 44 -5.60 -6.24 4.18
C ALA A 44 -5.42 -5.81 2.71
N GLU A 45 -5.56 -4.53 2.36
CA GLU A 45 -5.20 -3.99 1.04
C GLU A 45 -3.71 -3.66 0.93
N VAL A 46 -3.05 -3.32 2.04
CA VAL A 46 -1.58 -3.14 2.09
C VAL A 46 -0.86 -4.49 2.01
N TYR A 47 -1.45 -5.53 2.59
CA TYR A 47 -0.87 -6.86 2.62
C TYR A 47 -1.45 -7.81 1.56
N GLY A 48 -2.69 -7.60 1.10
CA GLY A 48 -3.45 -8.53 0.27
C GLY A 48 -4.28 -9.51 1.12
N VAL A 49 -5.58 -9.62 0.82
CA VAL A 49 -6.58 -10.41 1.59
C VAL A 49 -6.32 -11.92 1.55
N GLU A 50 -5.56 -12.44 0.59
CA GLU A 50 -5.46 -13.89 0.33
C GLU A 50 -4.27 -14.59 0.99
N ASN A 51 -3.72 -14.00 2.04
CA ASN A 51 -2.55 -14.53 2.72
C ASN A 51 -2.81 -14.69 4.22
N LEU A 52 -3.59 -15.72 4.55
CA LEU A 52 -3.51 -16.34 5.87
C LEU A 52 -2.30 -17.27 5.99
N HIS A 53 -1.70 -17.75 4.87
CA HIS A 53 -0.62 -18.75 4.94
C HIS A 53 0.52 -18.69 3.88
N HIS A 54 0.52 -17.83 2.85
CA HIS A 54 1.63 -17.80 1.86
C HIS A 54 1.91 -16.41 1.23
N PHE A 55 2.32 -15.41 2.03
CA PHE A 55 2.71 -14.09 1.51
C PHE A 55 4.03 -14.12 0.72
N SER A 56 3.96 -14.31 -0.59
CA SER A 56 4.94 -13.73 -1.52
C SER A 56 4.32 -12.52 -2.21
N GLN A 57 4.49 -11.36 -1.58
CA GLN A 57 4.81 -10.07 -2.22
C GLN A 57 3.82 -9.52 -3.27
N ILE A 58 3.06 -8.46 -2.93
CA ILE A 58 3.32 -7.11 -3.45
C ILE A 58 2.93 -6.06 -2.38
N PRO A 59 3.86 -5.67 -1.49
CA PRO A 59 3.69 -4.46 -0.69
C PRO A 59 4.04 -3.28 -1.60
N PHE A 60 3.03 -2.56 -2.11
CA PHE A 60 3.32 -1.34 -2.83
C PHE A 60 4.04 -0.33 -1.91
N PRO A 61 5.00 0.44 -2.44
CA PRO A 61 5.53 1.60 -1.71
C PRO A 61 4.37 2.51 -1.27
N PRO A 62 4.43 3.16 -0.09
CA PRO A 62 3.32 3.96 0.43
C PRO A 62 2.82 5.06 -0.51
N LEU A 63 3.69 5.59 -1.38
CA LEU A 63 3.29 6.51 -2.45
C LEU A 63 2.31 5.87 -3.44
N VAL A 64 2.61 4.65 -3.88
CA VAL A 64 1.76 3.88 -4.80
C VAL A 64 0.45 3.50 -4.11
N ALA A 65 0.49 3.13 -2.82
CA ALA A 65 -0.71 2.87 -2.04
C ALA A 65 -1.62 4.12 -1.93
N ARG A 66 -1.05 5.31 -1.69
CA ARG A 66 -1.79 6.58 -1.69
C ARG A 66 -2.38 6.94 -3.05
N LEU A 67 -1.66 6.68 -4.14
CA LEU A 67 -2.17 6.91 -5.49
C LEU A 67 -3.28 5.93 -5.83
N TYR A 68 -3.11 4.67 -5.48
CA TYR A 68 -4.10 3.61 -5.64
C TYR A 68 -5.41 3.93 -4.91
N ALA A 69 -5.34 4.41 -3.67
CA ALA A 69 -6.51 4.78 -2.86
C ALA A 69 -7.36 5.90 -3.47
N LYS A 70 -6.76 6.77 -4.29
CA LYS A 70 -7.45 7.87 -4.97
C LYS A 70 -8.18 7.43 -6.25
N LEU A 71 -7.94 6.21 -6.72
CA LEU A 71 -8.57 5.73 -7.95
C LEU A 71 -10.03 5.32 -7.71
N PRO A 72 -10.91 5.53 -8.70
CA PRO A 72 -12.26 4.98 -8.66
C PRO A 72 -12.24 3.46 -8.44
N GLN A 73 -13.26 2.94 -7.77
CA GLN A 73 -13.29 1.53 -7.37
C GLN A 73 -13.20 0.56 -8.56
N GLU A 74 -13.76 0.95 -9.71
CA GLU A 74 -13.66 0.19 -10.97
C GLU A 74 -12.23 0.08 -11.50
N PHE A 75 -11.45 1.16 -11.42
CA PHE A 75 -10.03 1.17 -11.80
C PHE A 75 -9.19 0.34 -10.84
N ARG A 76 -9.47 0.42 -9.54
CA ARG A 76 -8.82 -0.43 -8.53
C ARG A 76 -9.02 -1.91 -8.82
N ARG A 77 -10.27 -2.32 -9.11
CA ARG A 77 -10.59 -3.71 -9.52
C ARG A 77 -9.87 -4.13 -10.79
N HIS A 78 -9.76 -3.24 -11.78
CA HIS A 78 -9.03 -3.53 -13.02
C HIS A 78 -7.55 -3.77 -12.75
N ILE A 79 -6.91 -2.92 -11.95
CA ILE A 79 -5.49 -3.07 -11.57
C ILE A 79 -5.26 -4.40 -10.85
N HIS A 80 -6.09 -4.76 -9.87
CA HIS A 80 -6.00 -6.06 -9.20
C HIS A 80 -6.05 -7.23 -10.20
N ARG A 81 -7.03 -7.23 -11.12
CA ARG A 81 -7.14 -8.29 -12.15
C ARG A 81 -5.91 -8.39 -13.04
N VAL A 82 -5.34 -7.25 -13.45
CA VAL A 82 -4.14 -7.23 -14.31
C VAL A 82 -2.93 -7.81 -13.58
N ILE A 83 -2.74 -7.45 -12.31
CA ILE A 83 -1.65 -7.96 -11.47
C ILE A 83 -1.80 -9.46 -11.28
N GLU A 84 -2.98 -9.92 -10.89
CA GLU A 84 -3.27 -11.34 -10.69
C GLU A 84 -3.05 -12.15 -11.97
N SER A 85 -3.60 -11.67 -13.10
CA SER A 85 -3.43 -12.32 -14.41
C SER A 85 -1.95 -12.41 -14.81
N SER A 86 -1.19 -11.35 -14.57
CA SER A 86 0.25 -11.30 -14.86
C SER A 86 1.04 -12.30 -13.99
N TYR A 87 0.70 -12.40 -12.71
CA TYR A 87 1.30 -13.35 -11.78
C TYR A 87 1.00 -14.80 -12.19
N GLN A 88 -0.26 -15.12 -12.50
CA GLN A 88 -0.64 -16.47 -12.94
C GLN A 88 0.06 -16.85 -14.25
N LEU A 89 0.18 -15.89 -15.19
CA LEU A 89 0.92 -16.10 -16.43
C LEU A 89 2.40 -16.40 -16.18
N TRP A 90 3.05 -15.64 -15.30
CA TRP A 90 4.44 -15.90 -14.89
C TRP A 90 4.58 -17.27 -14.21
N LYS A 91 3.72 -17.58 -13.25
CA LYS A 91 3.72 -18.84 -12.49
C LYS A 91 3.49 -20.06 -13.38
N SER A 92 2.68 -19.94 -14.43
CA SER A 92 2.43 -21.02 -15.39
C SER A 92 3.63 -21.35 -16.30
N ARG A 93 4.64 -20.47 -16.33
CA ARG A 93 5.83 -20.60 -17.18
C ARG A 93 7.12 -20.96 -16.42
N GLY A 94 7.09 -21.00 -15.09
CA GLY A 94 8.20 -21.41 -14.23
C GLY A 94 7.94 -22.76 -13.60
#